data_AF-A0A1V5Y940-F1
#
_entry.id   AF-A0A1V5Y940-F1
#
_cell.length_a   1.000
_cell.length_b   1.000
_cell.length_c   1.000
_cell.angle_alpha   90.00
_cell.angle_beta   90.00
_cell.angle_gamma   90.00
#
_symmetry.space_group_name_H-M   'P 1'
#
loop_
_entity.id
_entity.type
_entity.pdbx_description
1 polymer ?
#
loop_
_entity_poly.entity_id
_entity_poly.type
_entity_poly.pdbx_seq_one_letter_code
_entity_poly.pdbx_strand_id
1 'polypeptide(L)'
;MTELLYFRLNNCPYCRQAEKYLEELTEENPGYKSISIRYIDEDRQTELANSFDYWYVPCFFLRDKKLHEGAASKRDIKAVLDAADREISKTTAPSAR
;
A
#
# COMPACT_ATOMS: atom_id res chain seq x y z
N MET A 1 6.86 2.26 -13.45
CA MET A 1 6.71 2.81 -12.09
C MET A 1 6.07 1.75 -11.20
N THR A 2 6.60 1.52 -10.01
CA THR A 2 5.98 0.62 -9.02
C THR A 2 5.15 1.51 -8.09
N GLU A 3 3.82 1.45 -8.23
CA GLU A 3 2.88 2.23 -7.44
C GLU A 3 2.18 1.30 -6.44
N LEU A 4 2.22 1.66 -5.16
CA LEU A 4 1.50 1.00 -4.09
C LEU A 4 0.15 1.69 -3.93
N LEU A 5 -0.92 1.03 -4.32
CA LEU A 5 -2.28 1.48 -4.13
C LEU A 5 -2.72 1.14 -2.70
N TYR A 6 -3.17 2.15 -1.98
CA TYR A 6 -3.73 2.01 -0.65
C TYR A 6 -5.18 2.45 -0.66
N PHE A 7 -6.07 1.47 -0.54
CA PHE A 7 -7.51 1.69 -0.43
C PHE A 7 -7.87 1.97 1.01
N ARG A 8 -8.47 3.12 1.24
CA ARG A 8 -8.86 3.59 2.56
C ARG A 8 -10.26 4.19 2.57
N LEU A 9 -10.79 4.27 3.77
CA LEU A 9 -12.03 4.97 4.07
C LEU A 9 -11.75 6.05 5.12
N ASN A 10 -12.14 7.28 4.82
CA ASN A 10 -11.91 8.43 5.71
C ASN A 10 -12.54 8.26 7.11
N ASN A 11 -13.58 7.42 7.22
CA ASN A 11 -14.27 7.12 8.47
C ASN A 11 -13.84 5.79 9.13
N CYS A 12 -12.73 5.17 8.70
CA CYS A 12 -12.29 3.87 9.24
C CYS A 12 -11.16 4.04 10.28
N PRO A 13 -11.32 3.55 11.53
CA PRO A 13 -10.29 3.65 12.56
C PRO A 13 -9.02 2.85 12.22
N TYR A 14 -9.18 1.70 11.55
CA TYR A 14 -8.05 0.85 11.13
C TYR A 14 -7.18 1.51 10.06
N CYS A 15 -7.78 2.33 9.17
CA CYS A 15 -7.04 3.06 8.15
C CYS A 15 -6.10 4.10 8.78
N ARG A 16 -6.60 4.87 9.77
CA ARG A 16 -5.76 5.82 10.51
C ARG A 16 -4.60 5.14 11.23
N GLN A 17 -4.84 3.94 11.75
CA GLN A 17 -3.81 3.18 12.44
C GLN A 17 -2.74 2.66 11.47
N ALA A 18 -3.14 2.22 10.26
CA ALA A 18 -2.21 1.86 9.19
C ALA A 18 -1.34 3.03 8.75
N GLU A 19 -1.92 4.23 8.60
CA GLU A 19 -1.18 5.46 8.26
C GLU A 19 -0.14 5.80 9.34
N LYS A 20 -0.51 5.70 10.62
CA LYS A 20 0.43 5.89 11.72
C LYS A 20 1.61 4.92 11.65
N TYR A 21 1.36 3.65 11.32
CA TYR A 21 2.44 2.67 11.15
C TYR A 21 3.31 2.96 9.92
N LEU A 22 2.71 3.43 8.82
CA LEU A 22 3.47 3.87 7.66
C LEU A 22 4.43 5.01 8.03
N GLU A 23 3.96 6.00 8.78
CA GLU A 23 4.78 7.11 9.26
C GLU A 23 5.92 6.62 10.16
N GLU A 24 5.63 5.80 11.17
CA GLU A 24 6.66 5.22 12.04
C GLU A 24 7.72 4.45 11.25
N LEU A 25 7.30 3.57 10.34
CA LEU A 25 8.22 2.75 9.54
C LEU A 25 9.06 3.60 8.57
N THR A 26 8.47 4.66 8.03
CA THR A 26 9.14 5.59 7.12
C THR A 26 10.13 6.49 7.87
N GLU A 27 9.86 6.81 9.14
CA GLU A 27 10.80 7.50 10.02
C GLU A 27 11.96 6.58 10.42
N GLU A 28 11.68 5.31 10.73
CA GLU A 28 12.71 4.29 11.01
C GLU A 28 13.56 3.97 9.77
N ASN A 29 12.96 3.97 8.57
CA ASN A 29 13.63 3.70 7.30
C ASN A 29 13.21 4.70 6.22
N PRO A 30 14.01 5.77 5.98
CA PRO A 30 13.70 6.75 4.96
C PRO A 30 13.72 6.19 3.53
N GLY A 31 14.26 4.98 3.31
CA GLY A 31 14.18 4.26 2.03
C GLY A 31 12.74 4.02 1.56
N TYR A 32 11.79 3.86 2.49
CA TYR A 32 10.39 3.70 2.13
C TYR A 32 9.76 4.98 1.55
N LYS A 33 10.36 6.16 1.75
CA LYS A 33 9.90 7.41 1.09
C LYS A 33 10.03 7.35 -0.43
N SER A 34 10.88 6.48 -0.97
CA SER A 34 11.00 6.28 -2.41
C SER A 34 9.83 5.47 -2.99
N ILE A 35 9.01 4.83 -2.14
CA ILE A 35 7.82 4.10 -2.58
C ILE A 35 6.72 5.10 -2.92
N SER A 36 6.24 5.09 -4.17
CA SER A 36 5.08 5.88 -4.57
C SER A 36 3.80 5.23 -4.04
N ILE A 37 3.24 5.79 -2.97
CA ILE A 37 1.97 5.33 -2.38
C ILE A 37 0.83 6.21 -2.91
N ARG A 38 -0.15 5.58 -3.56
CA ARG A 38 -1.36 6.23 -4.05
C ARG A 38 -2.53 5.89 -3.16
N TYR A 39 -3.08 6.93 -2.54
CA TYR A 39 -4.24 6.82 -1.66
C TYR A 39 -5.52 6.84 -2.49
N ILE A 40 -6.32 5.79 -2.38
CA ILE A 40 -7.62 5.67 -3.04
C ILE A 40 -8.70 5.70 -1.96
N ASP A 41 -9.43 6.81 -1.91
CA ASP A 41 -10.60 6.97 -1.05
C ASP A 41 -11.84 6.37 -1.74
N GLU A 42 -12.39 5.29 -1.18
CA GLU A 42 -13.58 4.62 -1.71
C GLU A 42 -14.82 5.52 -1.78
N ASP A 43 -14.98 6.38 -0.78
CA ASP A 43 -16.08 7.34 -0.69
C ASP A 43 -16.08 8.34 -1.86
N ARG A 44 -14.89 8.65 -2.39
CA ARG A 44 -14.72 9.56 -3.53
C ARG A 44 -14.61 8.85 -4.87
N GLN A 45 -14.11 7.61 -4.89
CA GLN A 45 -13.84 6.85 -6.11
C GLN A 45 -14.60 5.54 -6.12
N THR A 46 -15.91 5.61 -5.89
CA THR A 46 -16.80 4.45 -5.78
C THR A 46 -16.81 3.59 -7.05
N GLU A 47 -16.70 4.18 -8.24
CA GLU A 47 -16.59 3.43 -9.51
C GLU A 47 -15.30 2.61 -9.59
N LEU A 48 -14.19 3.19 -9.13
CA LEU A 48 -12.89 2.53 -9.12
C LEU A 48 -12.86 1.44 -8.04
N ALA A 49 -13.43 1.72 -6.86
CA ALA A 49 -13.62 0.75 -5.79
C ALA A 49 -14.43 -0.47 -6.24
N ASN A 50 -15.56 -0.26 -6.92
CA ASN A 50 -16.38 -1.35 -7.47
C ASN A 50 -15.67 -2.19 -8.55
N SER A 51 -14.63 -1.65 -9.18
CA SER A 51 -13.87 -2.38 -10.20
C SER A 51 -12.83 -3.35 -9.61
N PHE A 52 -12.53 -3.28 -8.30
CA PHE A 52 -11.59 -4.18 -7.63
C PHE A 52 -12.33 -5.11 -6.65
N ASP A 53 -11.93 -6.38 -6.64
CA ASP A 53 -12.56 -7.45 -5.87
C ASP A 53 -11.98 -7.52 -4.43
N TYR A 54 -12.29 -6.52 -3.60
CA TYR A 54 -11.91 -6.49 -2.18
C TYR A 54 -13.12 -6.30 -1.26
N TRP A 55 -13.13 -6.99 -0.12
CA TRP A 55 -14.26 -6.96 0.83
C TRP A 55 -13.99 -6.12 2.07
N TYR A 56 -12.74 -5.83 2.40
CA TYR A 56 -12.36 -5.16 3.65
C TYR A 56 -11.26 -4.11 3.47
N VAL A 57 -11.41 -2.99 4.18
CA VAL A 57 -10.37 -1.97 4.36
C VAL A 57 -9.74 -2.01 5.75
N PRO A 58 -8.47 -1.61 5.92
CA PRO A 58 -7.53 -1.11 4.91
C PRO A 58 -7.04 -2.19 3.92
N CYS A 59 -6.83 -1.84 2.65
CA CYS A 59 -6.32 -2.78 1.64
C CYS A 59 -5.15 -2.21 0.85
N PHE A 60 -4.13 -3.02 0.61
CA PHE A 60 -2.90 -2.65 -0.08
C PHE A 60 -2.69 -3.50 -1.32
N PHE A 61 -2.52 -2.83 -2.45
CA PHE A 61 -2.23 -3.43 -3.75
C PHE A 61 -0.92 -2.88 -4.30
N LEU A 62 -0.05 -3.76 -4.76
CA LEU A 62 1.17 -3.38 -5.46
C LEU A 62 1.00 -3.69 -6.94
N ARG A 63 0.84 -2.63 -7.75
CA ARG A 63 0.43 -2.71 -9.16
C ARG A 63 -0.92 -3.43 -9.31
N ASP A 64 -0.89 -4.76 -9.45
CA ASP A 64 -2.05 -5.63 -9.64
C ASP A 64 -2.14 -6.72 -8.56
N LYS A 65 -1.15 -6.78 -7.66
CA LYS A 65 -1.05 -7.83 -6.65
C LYS A 65 -1.58 -7.33 -5.31
N LYS A 66 -2.63 -7.97 -4.80
CA LYS A 66 -3.10 -7.77 -3.42
C LYS A 66 -2.03 -8.26 -2.44
N LEU A 67 -1.50 -7.35 -1.62
CA LEU A 67 -0.52 -7.68 -0.59
C LEU A 67 -1.18 -7.90 0.77
N HIS A 68 -2.16 -7.06 1.11
CA HIS A 68 -2.84 -7.12 2.39
C HIS A 68 -4.29 -6.66 2.27
N GLU A 69 -5.17 -7.28 3.07
CA GLU A 69 -6.60 -6.94 3.13
C GLU A 69 -7.09 -7.04 4.58
N GLY A 70 -7.83 -6.02 5.03
CA GLY A 70 -8.40 -5.95 6.38
C GLY A 70 -7.45 -5.37 7.42
N ALA A 71 -7.74 -5.61 8.70
CA ALA A 71 -6.98 -5.02 9.81
C ALA A 71 -5.47 -5.28 9.68
N ALA A 72 -4.71 -4.21 9.50
CA ALA A 72 -3.26 -4.26 9.32
C ALA A 72 -2.55 -3.89 10.62
N SER A 73 -1.57 -4.70 11.04
CA SER A 73 -0.67 -4.37 12.15
C SER A 73 0.64 -3.76 11.63
N LYS A 74 1.45 -3.17 12.52
CA LYS A 74 2.78 -2.63 12.16
C LYS A 74 3.64 -3.62 11.37
N ARG A 75 3.55 -4.93 11.67
CA ARG A 75 4.25 -5.99 10.95
C ARG A 75 3.75 -6.18 9.52
N ASP A 76 2.44 -6.14 9.30
CA ASP A 76 1.84 -6.30 7.97
C ASP A 76 2.22 -5.11 7.08
N ILE A 77 2.10 -3.88 7.61
CA ILE A 77 2.52 -2.67 6.89
C ILE A 77 4.01 -2.73 6.53
N LYS A 78 4.86 -3.19 7.46
CA LYS A 78 6.28 -3.39 7.19
C LYS A 78 6.51 -4.42 6.08
N ALA A 79 5.76 -5.52 6.05
CA ALA A 79 5.86 -6.51 4.99
C ALA A 79 5.41 -5.97 3.63
N VAL A 80 4.35 -5.14 3.59
CA VAL A 80 3.88 -4.46 2.38
C VAL A 80 4.95 -3.51 1.84
N LEU A 81 5.54 -2.69 2.71
CA LEU A 81 6.61 -1.76 2.34
C LEU A 81 7.87 -2.50 1.86
N ASP A 82 8.29 -3.56 2.56
CA ASP A 82 9.44 -4.39 2.18
C ASP A 82 9.20 -5.07 0.82
N ALA A 83 7.99 -5.58 0.57
CA ALA A 83 7.63 -6.14 -0.72
C ALA A 83 7.70 -5.08 -1.83
N ALA A 84 7.18 -3.87 -1.59
CA ALA A 84 7.24 -2.77 -2.53
C ALA A 84 8.67 -2.33 -2.84
N ASP A 85 9.50 -2.17 -1.81
CA ASP A 85 10.93 -1.84 -1.93
C ASP A 85 11.70 -2.89 -2.74
N ARG A 86 11.48 -4.18 -2.45
CA ARG A 86 12.07 -5.29 -3.23
C ARG A 86 11.64 -5.25 -4.69
N GLU A 87 10.39 -4.92 -4.98
CA GLU A 87 9.87 -4.88 -6.35
C GLU A 87 10.36 -3.65 -7.14
N ILE A 88 10.55 -2.52 -6.47
CA ILE A 88 11.26 -1.36 -7.02
C ILE A 88 12.69 -1.78 -7.36
N SER A 89 13.40 -2.38 -6.41
CA SER A 89 14.78 -2.84 -6.58
C SER A 89 14.94 -3.80 -7.76
N LYS A 90 14.00 -4.73 -7.97
CA LYS A 90 14.00 -5.66 -9.11
C LYS A 90 13.66 -4.99 -10.44
N THR A 91 12.75 -4.02 -10.45
CA THR A 91 12.40 -3.29 -11.69
C THR A 91 13.58 -2.45 -12.19
N THR A 92 14.44 -1.97 -11.27
CA THR A 92 15.67 -1.22 -11.62
C THR A 92 16.79 -2.11 -12.16
N ALA A 93 16.72 -3.43 -11.95
CA ALA A 93 17.60 -4.36 -12.66
C ALA A 93 17.09 -4.45 -14.11
N PRO A 94 17.83 -3.97 -15.11
CA PRO A 94 17.40 -4.08 -16.49
C PRO A 94 17.28 -5.57 -16.79
N SER A 95 16.08 -6.01 -17.12
CA SER A 95 15.86 -7.28 -17.80
C SER A 95 16.54 -7.17 -19.16
N ALA A 96 17.86 -7.38 -19.19
CA ALA A 96 18.63 -7.60 -20.39
C ALA A 96 18.18 -8.94 -20.96
N ARG A 97 17.32 -8.90 -21.98
CA ARG A 97 17.10 -9.99 -22.91
C ARG A 97 16.67 -9.44 -24.25
#